data_AF-A0A4Y1WZK6-F1
#
_entry.id   AF-A0A4Y1WZK6-F1
#
_cell.length_a   1.000
_cell.length_b   1.000
_cell.length_c   1.000
_cell.angle_alpha   90.00
_cell.angle_beta   90.00
_cell.angle_gamma   90.00
#
_symmetry.space_group_name_H-M   'P 1'
#
loop_
_entity.id
_entity.type
_entity.pdbx_description
1 polymer ?
#
loop_
_entity_poly.entity_id
_entity_poly.type
_entity_poly.pdbx_seq_one_letter_code
_entity_poly.pdbx_strand_id
1 'polypeptide(L)'
;MRYIIDSRYFDGACFTSMSDDRHSDYGGETLEELREREKNPHLVAVSPGRISLLAKRYTLALSRPFQEITEERYYELFECLPPARMGSGWFFVGEPYYGDLYPFCFRSRGRFFQAERSIRLSNAGISRQIREHMEKADRRPAIVKEASFVKYVSWYKKTVTYIPYHFRYGGKMYFLKNLATRTGSEFDDRRERDEMAALLRNLRGNRYEYCTFYSQKKDIFEFFDWLQQNKYTLEIQGELFDFADDRSHVDFHGNVCEYSAVFHYRIYSRELFSHIINQLRTVKRYHAWHREKQGE
;
A
#
# COMPACT_ATOMS: atom_id res chain seq x y z
N MET A 1 27.26 19.17 11.09
CA MET A 1 25.79 19.04 11.12
C MET A 1 25.34 17.62 10.78
N ARG A 2 24.64 16.99 11.71
CA ARG A 2 23.93 15.71 11.58
C ARG A 2 22.45 15.87 11.89
N TYR A 3 21.65 14.92 11.43
CA TYR A 3 20.24 14.81 11.77
C TYR A 3 20.00 13.49 12.49
N ILE A 4 19.16 13.50 13.52
CA ILE A 4 18.78 12.30 14.25
C ILE A 4 17.45 11.79 13.71
N ILE A 5 17.39 10.50 13.37
CA ILE A 5 16.19 9.82 12.88
C ILE A 5 16.06 8.45 13.54
N ASP A 6 14.87 7.85 13.49
CA ASP A 6 14.73 6.42 13.73
C ASP A 6 15.23 5.65 12.50
N SER A 7 16.13 4.68 12.69
CA SER A 7 16.72 3.93 11.58
C SER A 7 15.74 2.97 10.89
N ARG A 8 14.60 2.64 11.51
CA ARG A 8 13.64 1.63 11.02
C ARG A 8 12.66 2.16 9.99
N TYR A 9 12.37 3.46 10.00
CA TYR A 9 11.41 4.12 9.12
C TYR A 9 11.76 5.59 8.92
N PHE A 10 11.18 6.23 7.92
CA PHE A 10 11.25 7.69 7.77
C PHE A 10 9.89 8.23 7.32
N ASP A 11 9.33 9.12 8.12
CA ASP A 11 7.99 9.69 7.99
C ASP A 11 8.00 11.15 7.56
N GLY A 12 9.13 11.64 7.05
CA GLY A 12 9.31 13.02 6.61
C GLY A 12 9.89 13.96 7.67
N ALA A 13 10.03 13.50 8.91
CA ALA A 13 10.58 14.29 10.02
C ALA A 13 11.93 13.75 10.52
N CYS A 14 12.76 14.68 11.01
CA CYS A 14 13.91 14.35 11.84
C CYS A 14 13.50 14.54 13.31
N PHE A 15 14.06 13.71 14.19
CA PHE A 15 13.86 13.84 15.63
C PHE A 15 14.49 15.14 16.16
N THR A 16 15.74 15.39 15.78
CA THR A 16 16.49 16.62 16.07
C THR A 16 17.64 16.78 15.07
N SER A 17 18.40 17.86 15.17
CA SER A 17 19.69 18.05 14.50
C SER A 17 20.81 18.26 15.53
N MET A 18 22.05 18.05 15.09
CA MET A 18 23.26 18.31 15.87
C MET A 18 24.23 19.10 15.01
N SER A 19 24.33 20.40 15.24
CA SER A 19 25.18 21.30 14.45
C SER A 19 26.67 21.07 14.73
N ASP A 20 27.01 20.74 15.97
CA ASP A 20 28.36 20.42 16.47
C ASP A 20 28.72 18.91 16.35
N ASP A 21 27.86 18.14 15.70
CA ASP A 21 27.94 16.67 15.55
C ASP A 21 27.92 15.87 16.88
N ARG A 22 27.59 16.51 18.01
CA ARG A 22 27.64 15.88 19.34
C ARG A 22 26.37 16.05 20.14
N HIS A 23 25.79 17.25 20.16
CA HIS A 23 24.67 17.60 21.03
C HIS A 23 23.46 18.03 20.20
N SER A 24 22.28 17.66 20.69
CA SER A 24 20.99 18.09 20.14
C SER A 24 20.89 19.62 20.15
N ASP A 25 20.60 20.23 19.00
CA ASP A 25 20.50 21.68 18.86
C ASP A 25 19.38 22.29 19.74
N TYR A 26 18.39 21.47 20.14
CA TYR A 26 17.22 21.93 20.92
C TYR A 26 17.26 21.54 22.40
N GLY A 27 18.07 20.56 22.79
CA GLY A 27 18.07 20.03 24.17
C GLY A 27 19.45 19.79 24.78
N GLY A 28 20.52 19.92 23.99
CA GLY A 28 21.89 19.74 24.46
C GLY A 28 22.31 18.30 24.72
N GLU A 29 21.41 17.31 24.55
CA GLU A 29 21.73 15.91 24.82
C GLU A 29 22.59 15.28 23.71
N THR A 30 23.45 14.36 24.12
CA THR A 30 24.15 13.43 23.22
C THR A 30 23.20 12.41 22.60
N LEU A 31 23.64 11.69 21.57
CA LEU A 31 22.81 10.66 20.92
C LEU A 31 22.44 9.52 21.90
N GLU A 32 23.36 9.16 22.79
CA GLU A 32 23.18 8.13 23.80
C GLU A 32 22.12 8.55 24.82
N GLU A 33 22.21 9.77 25.35
CA GLU A 33 21.20 10.34 26.27
C GLU A 33 19.82 10.43 25.59
N LEU A 34 19.76 10.80 24.30
CA LEU A 34 18.51 10.78 23.54
C LEU A 34 17.92 9.37 23.44
N ARG A 35 18.74 8.35 23.18
CA ARG A 35 18.26 6.95 23.10
C ARG A 35 17.69 6.47 24.44
N GLU A 36 18.32 6.83 25.54
CA GLU A 36 17.86 6.50 26.89
C GLU A 36 16.56 7.22 27.23
N ARG A 37 16.51 8.55 27.02
CA ARG A 37 15.35 9.40 27.29
C ARG A 37 14.12 8.96 26.51
N GLU A 38 14.29 8.72 25.20
CA GLU A 38 13.21 8.29 24.31
C GLU A 38 12.93 6.79 24.38
N LYS A 39 13.71 6.03 25.16
CA LYS A 39 13.67 4.56 25.21
C LYS A 39 13.71 3.94 23.81
N ASN A 40 14.52 4.52 22.92
CA ASN A 40 14.58 4.14 21.52
C ASN A 40 16.04 3.90 21.08
N PRO A 41 16.53 2.65 21.11
CA PRO A 41 17.91 2.34 20.70
C PRO A 41 18.14 2.55 19.20
N HIS A 42 17.09 2.73 18.39
CA HIS A 42 17.18 2.86 16.94
C HIS A 42 17.42 4.28 16.45
N LEU A 43 17.52 5.27 17.35
CA LEU A 43 17.93 6.62 16.97
C LEU A 43 19.36 6.61 16.44
N VAL A 44 19.57 7.23 15.28
CA VAL A 44 20.87 7.29 14.61
C VAL A 44 21.14 8.68 14.06
N ALA A 45 22.40 9.10 14.10
CA ALA A 45 22.87 10.31 13.44
C ALA A 45 23.17 10.05 11.96
N VAL A 46 22.57 10.83 11.06
CA VAL A 46 22.75 10.70 9.61
C VAL A 46 23.19 12.02 8.99
N SER A 47 23.84 11.94 7.82
CA SER A 47 24.33 13.11 7.09
C SER A 47 23.20 13.85 6.34
N PRO A 48 23.39 15.13 5.98
CA PRO A 48 22.43 15.87 5.14
C PRO A 48 22.14 15.18 3.79
N GLY A 49 23.16 14.56 3.19
CA GLY A 49 23.01 13.78 1.96
C GLY A 49 22.10 12.55 2.15
N ARG A 50 22.17 11.89 3.31
CA ARG A 50 21.27 10.77 3.64
C ARG A 50 19.84 11.26 3.87
N ILE A 51 19.64 12.38 4.55
CA ILE A 51 18.31 13.00 4.70
C ILE A 51 17.70 13.35 3.35
N SER A 52 18.49 13.93 2.44
CA SER A 52 18.03 14.25 1.08
C SER A 52 17.54 13.01 0.32
N LEU A 53 18.21 11.86 0.50
CA LEU A 53 17.75 10.58 -0.08
C LEU A 53 16.46 10.08 0.56
N LEU A 54 16.34 10.16 1.88
CA LEU A 54 15.15 9.74 2.62
C LEU A 54 13.93 10.61 2.28
N ALA A 55 14.10 11.93 2.20
CA ALA A 55 13.07 12.88 1.79
C ALA A 55 12.56 12.60 0.35
N LYS A 56 13.47 12.30 -0.59
CA LYS A 56 13.09 11.86 -1.95
C LYS A 56 12.25 10.58 -1.93
N ARG A 57 12.62 9.60 -1.10
CA ARG A 57 11.87 8.33 -0.96
C ARG A 57 10.51 8.54 -0.29
N TYR A 58 10.44 9.43 0.69
CA TYR A 58 9.20 9.80 1.37
C TYR A 58 8.23 10.52 0.44
N THR A 59 8.73 11.42 -0.40
CA THR A 59 7.96 12.06 -1.48
C THR A 59 7.29 11.02 -2.40
N LEU A 60 7.99 9.93 -2.73
CA LEU A 60 7.41 8.81 -3.51
C LEU A 60 6.36 8.01 -2.73
N ALA A 61 6.44 7.95 -1.40
CA ALA A 61 5.42 7.32 -0.56
C ALA A 61 4.14 8.17 -0.54
N LEU A 62 4.28 9.50 -0.42
CA LEU A 62 3.17 10.45 -0.47
C LEU A 62 2.45 10.45 -1.83
N SER A 63 3.15 10.16 -2.92
CA SER A 63 2.57 10.09 -4.27
C SER A 63 1.72 8.81 -4.46
N ARG A 64 0.58 8.72 -3.78
CA ARG A 64 -0.35 7.57 -3.82
C ARG A 64 -1.13 7.48 -5.15
N PRO A 65 -1.77 6.34 -5.45
CA PRO A 65 -2.73 6.25 -6.55
C PRO A 65 -3.85 7.28 -6.42
N PHE A 66 -4.45 7.65 -7.54
CA PHE A 66 -5.61 8.54 -7.53
C PHE A 66 -6.79 7.90 -6.80
N GLN A 67 -7.40 8.70 -5.93
CA GLN A 67 -8.63 8.38 -5.25
C GLN A 67 -9.76 9.17 -5.89
N GLU A 68 -10.94 8.55 -5.96
CA GLU A 68 -12.15 9.22 -6.41
C GLU A 68 -12.70 10.06 -5.26
N ILE A 69 -13.00 11.32 -5.54
CA ILE A 69 -13.56 12.29 -4.60
C ILE A 69 -14.94 12.73 -5.10
N THR A 70 -15.71 13.37 -4.22
CA THR A 70 -17.01 13.92 -4.61
C THR A 70 -16.84 15.20 -5.44
N GLU A 71 -17.91 15.59 -6.13
CA GLU A 71 -17.94 16.85 -6.89
C GLU A 71 -17.76 18.04 -5.95
N GLU A 72 -18.41 18.02 -4.78
CA GLU A 72 -18.33 19.06 -3.77
C GLU A 72 -16.88 19.23 -3.28
N ARG A 73 -16.19 18.12 -3.00
CA ARG A 73 -14.79 18.16 -2.56
C ARG A 73 -13.87 18.71 -3.66
N TYR A 74 -14.13 18.39 -4.91
CA TYR A 74 -13.34 18.89 -6.04
C TYR A 74 -13.44 20.42 -6.14
N TYR A 75 -14.65 20.98 -6.06
CA TYR A 75 -14.84 22.43 -6.12
C TYR A 75 -14.39 23.15 -4.86
N GLU A 76 -14.56 22.55 -3.68
CA GLU A 76 -13.98 23.07 -2.43
C GLU A 76 -12.45 23.28 -2.57
N LEU A 77 -11.75 22.30 -3.13
CA LEU A 77 -10.31 22.39 -3.38
C LEU A 77 -9.93 23.37 -4.50
N PHE A 78 -10.83 23.59 -5.46
CA PHE A 78 -10.62 24.55 -6.55
C PHE A 78 -10.80 26.00 -6.10
N GLU A 79 -11.75 26.22 -5.18
CA GLU A 79 -12.17 27.55 -4.73
C GLU A 79 -11.48 28.01 -3.44
N CYS A 80 -10.85 27.10 -2.68
CA CYS A 80 -10.20 27.47 -1.42
C CYS A 80 -9.06 28.48 -1.61
N LEU A 81 -8.26 28.33 -2.67
CA LEU A 81 -7.15 29.21 -3.03
C LEU A 81 -6.98 29.19 -4.56
N PRO A 82 -6.48 30.29 -5.17
CA PRO A 82 -6.13 30.30 -6.58
C PRO A 82 -5.21 29.11 -6.93
N PRO A 83 -5.55 28.28 -7.94
CA PRO A 83 -4.74 27.10 -8.25
C PRO A 83 -3.30 27.47 -8.59
N ALA A 84 -2.33 26.76 -8.03
CA ALA A 84 -0.91 27.01 -8.28
C ALA A 84 -0.55 26.76 -9.75
N ARG A 85 -1.28 25.86 -10.41
CA ARG A 85 -1.20 25.59 -11.85
C ARG A 85 -2.45 24.85 -12.31
N MET A 86 -2.98 25.16 -13.49
CA MET A 86 -4.19 24.50 -14.00
C MET A 86 -4.19 24.32 -15.52
N GLY A 87 -5.11 23.48 -15.99
CA GLY A 87 -5.44 23.30 -17.39
C GLY A 87 -6.90 22.87 -17.56
N SER A 88 -7.28 22.46 -18.76
CA SER A 88 -8.66 22.04 -19.03
C SER A 88 -9.02 20.78 -18.26
N GLY A 89 -9.85 20.94 -17.22
CA GLY A 89 -10.38 19.84 -16.42
C GLY A 89 -9.40 19.27 -15.38
N TRP A 90 -8.32 19.98 -15.05
CA TRP A 90 -7.40 19.59 -13.98
C TRP A 90 -6.71 20.81 -13.36
N PHE A 91 -6.29 20.69 -12.12
CA PHE A 91 -5.55 21.74 -11.41
C PHE A 91 -4.70 21.19 -10.27
N PHE A 92 -3.70 21.95 -9.86
CA PHE A 92 -2.99 21.82 -8.60
C PHE A 92 -3.54 22.87 -7.64
N VAL A 93 -3.88 22.46 -6.42
CA VAL A 93 -4.33 23.37 -5.34
C VAL A 93 -3.28 24.46 -5.09
N GLY A 94 -3.70 25.63 -4.58
CA GLY A 94 -2.82 26.80 -4.40
C GLY A 94 -1.61 26.59 -3.49
N GLU A 95 -1.66 25.61 -2.58
CA GLU A 95 -0.61 25.37 -1.59
C GLU A 95 0.00 23.96 -1.68
N PRO A 96 1.32 23.83 -1.42
CA PRO A 96 1.98 22.55 -1.39
C PRO A 96 1.55 21.75 -0.15
N TYR A 97 1.48 20.43 -0.31
CA TYR A 97 1.39 19.50 0.80
C TYR A 97 2.78 19.21 1.41
N TYR A 98 3.78 18.91 0.56
CA TYR A 98 5.15 18.63 1.00
C TYR A 98 6.16 18.93 -0.10
N GLY A 99 7.07 19.88 0.13
CA GLY A 99 8.07 20.28 -0.86
C GLY A 99 7.40 20.75 -2.16
N ASP A 100 7.60 20.02 -3.25
CA ASP A 100 6.97 20.28 -4.54
C ASP A 100 5.74 19.42 -4.83
N LEU A 101 5.28 18.61 -3.87
CA LEU A 101 4.02 17.86 -3.97
C LEU A 101 2.86 18.76 -3.61
N TYR A 102 1.90 18.82 -4.52
CA TYR A 102 0.66 19.55 -4.38
C TYR A 102 -0.50 18.56 -4.54
N PRO A 103 -1.64 18.79 -3.86
CA PRO A 103 -2.87 18.11 -4.22
C PRO A 103 -3.21 18.44 -5.68
N PHE A 104 -3.25 17.40 -6.51
CA PHE A 104 -3.57 17.48 -7.93
C PHE A 104 -4.93 16.84 -8.16
N CYS A 105 -5.84 17.62 -8.72
CA CYS A 105 -7.21 17.21 -8.98
C CYS A 105 -7.49 17.19 -10.48
N PHE A 106 -8.30 16.24 -10.93
CA PHE A 106 -8.85 16.27 -12.28
C PHE A 106 -10.27 15.73 -12.32
N ARG A 107 -11.02 16.17 -13.33
CA ARG A 107 -12.35 15.64 -13.64
C ARG A 107 -12.34 14.95 -14.99
N SER A 108 -13.05 13.83 -15.10
CA SER A 108 -13.20 13.08 -16.34
C SER A 108 -14.50 12.30 -16.33
N ARG A 109 -15.30 12.41 -17.41
CA ARG A 109 -16.57 11.67 -17.58
C ARG A 109 -17.53 11.79 -16.38
N GLY A 110 -17.61 12.99 -15.78
CA GLY A 110 -18.47 13.25 -14.61
C GLY A 110 -17.95 12.68 -13.28
N ARG A 111 -16.70 12.20 -13.23
CA ARG A 111 -16.04 11.70 -12.03
C ARG A 111 -14.87 12.62 -11.67
N PHE A 112 -14.55 12.68 -10.39
CA PHE A 112 -13.57 13.62 -9.83
C PHE A 112 -12.52 12.83 -9.05
N PHE A 113 -11.25 13.20 -9.21
CA PHE A 113 -10.14 12.46 -8.63
C PHE A 113 -9.10 13.40 -8.05
N GLN A 114 -8.40 12.91 -7.02
CA GLN A 114 -7.30 13.59 -6.35
C GLN A 114 -6.11 12.65 -6.14
N ALA A 115 -4.90 13.20 -6.25
CA ALA A 115 -3.68 12.60 -5.71
C ALA A 115 -2.59 13.66 -5.50
N GLU A 116 -1.56 13.32 -4.74
CA GLU A 116 -0.40 14.15 -4.50
C GLU A 116 0.56 13.99 -5.68
N ARG A 117 0.84 15.07 -6.39
CA ARG A 117 1.75 15.06 -7.54
C ARG A 117 2.70 16.23 -7.49
N SER A 118 3.88 16.04 -8.07
CA SER A 118 4.83 17.13 -8.24
C SER A 118 4.23 18.21 -9.14
N ILE A 119 4.27 19.47 -8.71
CA ILE A 119 3.86 20.62 -9.54
C ILE A 119 4.72 20.76 -10.80
N ARG A 120 5.90 20.12 -10.82
CA ARG A 120 6.83 20.08 -11.97
C ARG A 120 6.43 19.05 -13.03
N LEU A 121 5.33 18.30 -12.85
CA LEU A 121 4.87 17.32 -13.84
C LEU A 121 4.58 18.02 -15.19
N SER A 122 5.13 17.51 -16.29
CA SER A 122 4.88 18.08 -17.62
C SER A 122 3.42 17.90 -18.05
N ASN A 123 2.91 18.74 -18.95
CA ASN A 123 1.55 18.60 -19.48
C ASN A 123 1.33 17.21 -20.14
N ALA A 124 2.35 16.68 -20.81
CA ALA A 124 2.33 15.32 -21.35
C ALA A 124 2.27 14.25 -20.24
N GLY A 125 3.01 14.46 -19.13
CA GLY A 125 2.98 13.61 -17.96
C GLY A 125 1.61 13.60 -17.27
N ILE A 126 0.98 14.77 -17.10
CA ILE A 126 -0.38 14.93 -16.58
C ILE A 126 -1.38 14.16 -17.44
N SER A 127 -1.36 14.42 -18.76
CA SER A 127 -2.29 13.79 -19.71
C SER A 127 -2.14 12.26 -19.71
N ARG A 128 -0.90 11.76 -19.64
CA ARG A 128 -0.60 10.34 -19.54
C ARG A 128 -1.19 9.73 -18.26
N GLN A 129 -0.93 10.34 -17.10
CA GLN A 129 -1.41 9.81 -15.82
C GLN A 129 -2.95 9.80 -15.72
N ILE A 130 -3.61 10.86 -16.21
CA ILE A 130 -5.08 10.90 -16.28
C ILE A 130 -5.60 9.76 -17.15
N ARG A 131 -5.04 9.59 -18.36
CA ARG A 131 -5.46 8.52 -19.28
C ARG A 131 -5.26 7.14 -18.66
N GLU A 132 -4.07 6.86 -18.13
CA GLU A 132 -3.75 5.57 -17.49
C GLU A 132 -4.67 5.28 -16.31
N HIS A 133 -5.01 6.29 -15.50
CA HIS A 133 -5.96 6.14 -14.41
C HIS A 133 -7.37 5.81 -14.92
N MET A 134 -7.86 6.54 -15.92
CA MET A 134 -9.20 6.31 -16.47
C MET A 134 -9.33 4.95 -17.16
N GLU A 135 -8.29 4.51 -17.87
CA GLU A 135 -8.21 3.15 -18.43
C GLU A 135 -8.33 2.08 -17.34
N LYS A 136 -7.77 2.32 -16.15
CA LYS A 136 -7.92 1.44 -14.98
C LYS A 136 -9.31 1.50 -14.36
N ALA A 137 -9.84 2.70 -14.17
CA ALA A 137 -11.14 2.92 -13.52
C ALA A 137 -12.30 2.28 -14.29
N ASP A 138 -12.17 2.18 -15.61
CA ASP A 138 -13.19 1.64 -16.50
C ASP A 138 -12.99 0.15 -16.79
N ARG A 139 -12.01 -0.52 -16.16
CA ARG A 139 -11.76 -1.96 -16.34
C ARG A 139 -12.99 -2.77 -15.94
N ARG A 140 -13.34 -3.73 -16.80
CA ARG A 140 -14.35 -4.77 -16.52
C ARG A 140 -13.82 -6.17 -16.87
N PRO A 141 -12.80 -6.69 -16.16
CA PRO A 141 -12.29 -8.05 -16.36
C PRO A 141 -13.38 -9.12 -16.17
N ALA A 142 -13.35 -10.14 -17.03
CA ALA A 142 -14.26 -11.26 -16.94
C ALA A 142 -13.81 -12.23 -15.84
N ILE A 143 -14.74 -12.67 -15.00
CA ILE A 143 -14.50 -13.75 -14.02
C ILE A 143 -14.61 -15.09 -14.76
N VAL A 144 -13.65 -15.98 -14.52
CA VAL A 144 -13.54 -17.28 -15.16
C VAL A 144 -13.45 -18.36 -14.08
N LYS A 145 -14.16 -19.48 -14.29
CA LYS A 145 -14.10 -20.66 -13.45
C LYS A 145 -13.48 -21.79 -14.26
N GLU A 146 -12.49 -22.46 -13.70
CA GLU A 146 -11.91 -23.64 -14.35
C GLU A 146 -12.63 -24.92 -13.95
N ALA A 147 -12.24 -26.02 -14.60
CA ALA A 147 -12.76 -27.34 -14.28
C ALA A 147 -12.48 -27.66 -12.80
N SER A 148 -13.49 -28.21 -12.12
CA SER A 148 -13.35 -28.58 -10.72
C SER A 148 -12.43 -29.78 -10.58
N PHE A 149 -11.64 -29.83 -9.52
CA PHE A 149 -10.85 -30.99 -9.14
C PHE A 149 -11.17 -31.44 -7.72
N VAL A 150 -10.82 -32.68 -7.40
CA VAL A 150 -11.12 -33.31 -6.12
C VAL A 150 -9.83 -33.56 -5.36
N LYS A 151 -9.77 -33.19 -4.08
CA LYS A 151 -8.60 -33.39 -3.23
C LYS A 151 -9.00 -33.94 -1.87
N TYR A 152 -8.27 -34.95 -1.40
CA TYR A 152 -8.41 -35.43 -0.02
C TYR A 152 -7.73 -34.44 0.93
N VAL A 153 -8.47 -34.06 1.97
CA VAL A 153 -8.05 -33.03 2.93
C VAL A 153 -7.95 -33.66 4.31
N SER A 154 -6.71 -33.85 4.77
CA SER A 154 -6.38 -34.64 5.97
C SER A 154 -7.02 -34.09 7.25
N TRP A 155 -7.01 -32.78 7.45
CA TRP A 155 -7.58 -32.14 8.64
C TRP A 155 -9.10 -32.31 8.76
N TYR A 156 -9.80 -32.40 7.64
CA TYR A 156 -11.23 -32.72 7.60
C TYR A 156 -11.52 -34.22 7.53
N LYS A 157 -10.51 -35.05 7.27
CA LYS A 157 -10.63 -36.48 6.90
C LYS A 157 -11.67 -36.73 5.80
N LYS A 158 -11.80 -35.77 4.88
CA LYS A 158 -12.84 -35.75 3.83
C LYS A 158 -12.25 -35.36 2.50
N THR A 159 -12.94 -35.80 1.46
CA THR A 159 -12.67 -35.42 0.08
C THR A 159 -13.46 -34.15 -0.25
N VAL A 160 -12.77 -33.09 -0.69
CA VAL A 160 -13.37 -31.78 -1.00
C VAL A 160 -13.23 -31.51 -2.49
N THR A 161 -14.27 -30.94 -3.09
CA THR A 161 -14.23 -30.47 -4.48
C THR A 161 -13.82 -29.00 -4.51
N TYR A 162 -12.89 -28.65 -5.38
CA TYR A 162 -12.39 -27.29 -5.55
C TYR A 162 -12.70 -26.78 -6.95
N ILE A 163 -13.17 -25.54 -7.05
CA ILE A 163 -13.37 -24.84 -8.31
C ILE A 163 -12.42 -23.64 -8.34
N PRO A 164 -11.40 -23.61 -9.22
CA PRO A 164 -10.49 -22.48 -9.33
C PRO A 164 -11.20 -21.26 -9.92
N TYR A 165 -11.14 -20.12 -9.21
CA TYR A 165 -11.62 -18.84 -9.71
C TYR A 165 -10.47 -17.97 -10.18
N HIS A 166 -10.66 -17.40 -11.36
CA HIS A 166 -9.73 -16.50 -12.01
C HIS A 166 -10.45 -15.26 -12.53
N PHE A 167 -9.69 -14.26 -12.94
CA PHE A 167 -10.18 -13.21 -13.83
C PHE A 167 -9.24 -13.02 -15.02
N ARG A 168 -9.80 -12.62 -16.15
CA ARG A 168 -9.04 -12.38 -17.39
C ARG A 168 -8.92 -10.89 -17.67
N TYR A 169 -7.69 -10.43 -17.84
CA TYR A 169 -7.40 -9.05 -18.22
C TYR A 169 -6.13 -8.99 -19.09
N GLY A 170 -6.16 -8.18 -20.15
CA GLY A 170 -5.00 -7.99 -21.03
C GLY A 170 -4.47 -9.29 -21.67
N GLY A 171 -5.37 -10.23 -21.99
CA GLY A 171 -5.01 -11.55 -22.53
C GLY A 171 -4.40 -12.53 -21.51
N LYS A 172 -4.27 -12.12 -20.23
CA LYS A 172 -3.73 -12.94 -19.15
C LYS A 172 -4.81 -13.38 -18.18
N MET A 173 -4.58 -14.52 -17.54
CA MET A 173 -5.41 -15.08 -16.48
C MET A 173 -4.74 -14.82 -15.12
N TYR A 174 -5.53 -14.47 -14.12
CA TYR A 174 -5.06 -14.15 -12.78
C TYR A 174 -5.84 -14.98 -11.77
N PHE A 175 -5.14 -15.77 -10.95
CA PHE A 175 -5.75 -16.63 -9.95
C PHE A 175 -6.24 -15.82 -8.74
N LEU A 176 -7.50 -16.06 -8.34
CA LEU A 176 -8.09 -15.44 -7.16
C LEU A 176 -8.04 -16.37 -5.94
N LYS A 177 -8.85 -17.42 -5.92
CA LYS A 177 -8.97 -18.41 -4.83
C LYS A 177 -9.66 -19.66 -5.40
N ASN A 178 -9.40 -20.82 -4.80
CA ASN A 178 -10.25 -21.99 -5.03
C ASN A 178 -11.51 -21.89 -4.16
N LEU A 179 -12.69 -22.05 -4.78
CA LEU A 179 -13.93 -22.26 -4.03
C LEU A 179 -13.99 -23.72 -3.59
N ALA A 180 -13.97 -23.97 -2.28
CA ALA A 180 -14.27 -25.29 -1.74
C ALA A 180 -15.78 -25.54 -1.76
N THR A 181 -16.18 -26.75 -2.15
CA THR A 181 -17.57 -27.20 -2.19
C THR A 181 -17.62 -28.72 -2.01
N ARG A 182 -18.80 -29.26 -1.70
CA ARG A 182 -19.00 -30.67 -1.35
C ARG A 182 -18.08 -31.08 -0.19
N THR A 183 -17.94 -30.19 0.79
CA THR A 183 -17.13 -30.43 2.00
C THR A 183 -17.76 -31.48 2.93
N GLY A 184 -18.99 -31.91 2.63
CA GLY A 184 -19.80 -32.76 3.51
C GLY A 184 -20.40 -31.98 4.68
N SER A 185 -20.52 -30.66 4.55
CA SER A 185 -21.14 -29.72 5.49
C SER A 185 -21.80 -28.59 4.70
N GLU A 186 -23.13 -28.52 4.71
CA GLU A 186 -23.85 -27.43 4.01
C GLU A 186 -23.50 -26.05 4.57
N PHE A 187 -23.18 -25.98 5.87
CA PHE A 187 -22.74 -24.77 6.52
C PHE A 187 -21.39 -24.28 5.97
N ASP A 188 -20.40 -25.17 5.87
CA ASP A 188 -19.08 -24.80 5.32
C ASP A 188 -19.16 -24.44 3.84
N ASP A 189 -19.93 -25.20 3.06
CA ASP A 189 -20.18 -24.90 1.64
C ASP A 189 -20.89 -23.55 1.44
N ARG A 190 -21.74 -23.12 2.39
CA ARG A 190 -22.35 -21.78 2.37
C ARG A 190 -21.33 -20.72 2.72
N ARG A 191 -20.57 -20.90 3.81
CA ARG A 191 -19.51 -19.95 4.23
C ARG A 191 -18.51 -19.70 3.11
N GLU A 192 -18.01 -20.73 2.45
CA GLU A 192 -17.04 -20.61 1.35
C GLU A 192 -17.61 -19.85 0.15
N ARG A 193 -18.91 -20.01 -0.15
CA ARG A 193 -19.58 -19.25 -1.20
C ARG A 193 -19.73 -17.78 -0.82
N ASP A 194 -20.09 -17.49 0.43
CA ASP A 194 -20.24 -16.13 0.94
C ASP A 194 -18.89 -15.39 0.96
N GLU A 195 -17.83 -16.07 1.40
CA GLU A 195 -16.45 -15.56 1.33
C GLU A 195 -16.02 -15.27 -0.11
N MET A 196 -16.24 -16.21 -1.04
CA MET A 196 -15.93 -15.99 -2.46
C MET A 196 -16.70 -14.79 -3.02
N ALA A 197 -17.99 -14.65 -2.69
CA ALA A 197 -18.78 -13.50 -3.10
C ALA A 197 -18.25 -12.17 -2.51
N ALA A 198 -17.80 -12.18 -1.26
CA ALA A 198 -17.15 -11.03 -0.63
C ALA A 198 -15.83 -10.66 -1.32
N LEU A 199 -14.97 -11.64 -1.62
CA LEU A 199 -13.71 -11.42 -2.35
C LEU A 199 -13.96 -10.86 -3.75
N LEU A 200 -14.95 -11.38 -4.48
CA LEU A 200 -15.30 -10.86 -5.81
C LEU A 200 -15.81 -9.42 -5.76
N ARG A 201 -16.57 -9.04 -4.73
CA ARG A 201 -16.99 -7.64 -4.51
C ARG A 201 -15.79 -6.74 -4.19
N ASN A 202 -14.90 -7.19 -3.30
CA ASN A 202 -13.69 -6.46 -2.94
C ASN A 202 -12.77 -6.25 -4.15
N LEU A 203 -12.52 -7.30 -4.95
CA LEU A 203 -11.73 -7.22 -6.18
C LEU A 203 -12.31 -6.20 -7.17
N ARG A 204 -13.64 -6.16 -7.34
CA ARG A 204 -14.32 -5.17 -8.19
C ARG A 204 -14.19 -3.75 -7.64
N GLY A 205 -14.40 -3.57 -6.34
CA GLY A 205 -14.23 -2.27 -5.66
C GLY A 205 -12.82 -1.72 -5.80
N ASN A 206 -11.82 -2.60 -5.73
CA ASN A 206 -10.40 -2.28 -5.86
C ASN A 206 -9.92 -2.28 -7.32
N ARG A 207 -10.84 -2.21 -8.29
CA ARG A 207 -10.55 -2.10 -9.73
C ARG A 207 -9.59 -3.18 -10.24
N TYR A 208 -9.69 -4.37 -9.64
CA TYR A 208 -8.90 -5.56 -9.95
C TYR A 208 -7.38 -5.36 -9.75
N GLU A 209 -6.95 -4.36 -8.97
CA GLU A 209 -5.53 -4.17 -8.66
C GLU A 209 -5.06 -5.03 -7.49
N TYR A 210 -5.95 -5.33 -6.53
CA TYR A 210 -5.68 -6.23 -5.42
C TYR A 210 -6.98 -6.79 -4.80
N CYS A 211 -6.83 -7.80 -3.94
CA CYS A 211 -7.91 -8.33 -3.11
C CYS A 211 -7.44 -8.51 -1.67
N THR A 212 -8.29 -8.15 -0.70
CA THR A 212 -8.02 -8.31 0.73
C THR A 212 -8.69 -9.58 1.24
N PHE A 213 -7.90 -10.53 1.72
CA PHE A 213 -8.41 -11.78 2.28
C PHE A 213 -8.79 -11.58 3.75
N TYR A 214 -7.88 -11.00 4.52
CA TYR A 214 -8.12 -10.62 5.90
C TYR A 214 -7.19 -9.46 6.26
N SER A 215 -7.70 -8.48 6.99
CA SER A 215 -6.92 -7.40 7.61
C SER A 215 -7.86 -6.55 8.48
N GLN A 216 -7.30 -5.82 9.42
CA GLN A 216 -8.03 -4.79 10.19
C GLN A 216 -8.57 -3.67 9.31
N LYS A 217 -7.89 -3.34 8.19
CA LYS A 217 -8.34 -2.35 7.21
C LYS A 217 -8.48 -3.02 5.85
N LYS A 218 -9.62 -2.83 5.19
CA LYS A 218 -9.86 -3.46 3.88
C LYS A 218 -9.11 -2.72 2.78
N ASP A 219 -9.05 -1.39 2.87
CA ASP A 219 -8.23 -0.57 2.00
C ASP A 219 -6.77 -0.64 2.45
N ILE A 220 -5.87 -0.87 1.49
CA ILE A 220 -4.46 -1.10 1.78
C ILE A 220 -3.72 0.20 2.18
N PHE A 221 -4.17 1.35 1.71
CA PHE A 221 -3.59 2.63 2.10
C PHE A 221 -4.13 3.09 3.46
N GLU A 222 -5.41 2.83 3.76
CA GLU A 222 -5.93 2.99 5.13
C GLU A 222 -5.21 2.07 6.12
N PHE A 223 -4.80 0.87 5.71
CA PHE A 223 -3.94 0.00 6.52
C PHE A 223 -2.60 0.67 6.83
N PHE A 224 -1.93 1.25 5.83
CA PHE A 224 -0.69 1.98 6.05
C PHE A 224 -0.89 3.23 6.92
N ASP A 225 -2.00 3.95 6.76
CA ASP A 225 -2.33 5.09 7.61
C ASP A 225 -2.53 4.66 9.07
N TRP A 226 -3.24 3.55 9.28
CA TRP A 226 -3.44 2.97 10.61
C TRP A 226 -2.11 2.58 11.27
N LEU A 227 -1.17 1.96 10.54
CA LEU A 227 0.15 1.63 11.06
C LEU A 227 0.95 2.87 11.44
N GLN A 228 0.94 3.90 10.60
CA GLN A 228 1.72 5.13 10.80
C GLN A 228 1.18 5.93 11.98
N GLN A 229 -0.13 6.17 12.03
CA GLN A 229 -0.79 6.93 13.10
C GLN A 229 -0.55 6.32 14.47
N ASN A 230 -0.52 4.98 14.56
CA ASN A 230 -0.29 4.27 15.81
C ASN A 230 1.18 3.88 16.05
N LYS A 231 2.08 4.23 15.12
CA LYS A 231 3.51 3.88 15.14
C LYS A 231 3.76 2.37 15.32
N TYR A 232 2.90 1.55 14.74
CA TYR A 232 2.96 0.09 14.82
C TYR A 232 4.05 -0.52 13.94
N THR A 233 4.37 -1.77 14.23
CA THR A 233 5.47 -2.54 13.66
C THR A 233 4.93 -3.75 12.91
N LEU A 234 5.36 -3.88 11.66
CA LEU A 234 5.11 -5.08 10.87
C LEU A 234 6.09 -6.17 11.27
N GLU A 235 5.56 -7.31 11.70
CA GLU A 235 6.31 -8.53 11.92
C GLU A 235 6.45 -9.30 10.61
N ILE A 236 7.68 -9.66 10.28
CA ILE A 236 8.03 -10.47 9.11
C ILE A 236 8.45 -11.85 9.63
N GLN A 237 7.60 -12.85 9.37
CA GLN A 237 7.87 -14.26 9.62
C GLN A 237 8.20 -14.94 8.29
N GLY A 238 9.48 -15.17 8.00
CA GLY A 238 9.91 -15.60 6.67
C GLY A 238 9.99 -14.44 5.69
N GLU A 239 9.08 -14.38 4.71
CA GLU A 239 9.04 -13.35 3.67
C GLU A 239 7.77 -12.48 3.80
N LEU A 240 7.92 -11.17 3.59
CA LEU A 240 6.77 -10.23 3.57
C LEU A 240 5.96 -10.33 2.27
N PHE A 241 6.56 -10.90 1.23
CA PHE A 241 6.02 -10.97 -0.11
C PHE A 241 6.23 -12.36 -0.71
N ASP A 242 5.14 -13.07 -0.96
CA ASP A 242 5.18 -14.34 -1.68
C ASP A 242 4.72 -14.12 -3.12
N PHE A 243 5.63 -14.32 -4.07
CA PHE A 243 5.33 -14.19 -5.49
C PHE A 243 4.80 -15.50 -6.05
N ALA A 244 3.72 -15.43 -6.82
CA ALA A 244 3.29 -16.56 -7.62
C ALA A 244 4.40 -16.98 -8.61
N ASP A 245 4.52 -18.28 -8.88
CA ASP A 245 5.53 -18.83 -9.78
C ASP A 245 5.48 -18.19 -11.17
N ASP A 246 4.27 -17.95 -11.67
CA ASP A 246 3.99 -17.31 -12.96
C ASP A 246 4.07 -15.77 -12.91
N ARG A 247 4.39 -15.19 -11.75
CA ARG A 247 4.42 -13.75 -11.47
C ARG A 247 3.10 -13.03 -11.76
N SER A 248 1.97 -13.74 -11.76
CA SER A 248 0.64 -13.16 -11.97
C SER A 248 0.19 -12.28 -10.80
N HIS A 249 0.65 -12.59 -9.59
CA HIS A 249 0.35 -11.83 -8.38
C HIS A 249 1.47 -11.96 -7.34
N VAL A 250 1.38 -11.11 -6.32
CA VAL A 250 2.19 -11.18 -5.11
C VAL A 250 1.28 -11.07 -3.89
N ASP A 251 1.45 -11.99 -2.94
CA ASP A 251 0.78 -11.94 -1.65
C ASP A 251 1.62 -11.13 -0.67
N PHE A 252 1.05 -10.03 -0.17
CA PHE A 252 1.57 -9.20 0.90
C PHE A 252 0.86 -9.57 2.20
N HIS A 253 1.56 -10.24 3.10
CA HIS A 253 0.98 -10.79 4.32
C HIS A 253 1.97 -10.78 5.48
N GLY A 254 1.45 -10.89 6.69
CA GLY A 254 2.24 -10.87 7.91
C GLY A 254 1.39 -10.52 9.13
N ASN A 255 2.05 -10.11 10.21
CA ASN A 255 1.38 -9.69 11.45
C ASN A 255 1.74 -8.26 11.83
N VAL A 256 0.88 -7.62 12.62
CA VAL A 256 1.18 -6.36 13.32
C VAL A 256 1.50 -6.70 14.77
N CYS A 257 2.73 -6.42 15.21
CA CYS A 257 3.28 -6.84 16.50
C CYS A 257 2.40 -6.42 17.67
N GLU A 258 2.03 -5.13 17.72
CA GLU A 258 1.37 -4.52 18.87
C GLU A 258 -0.08 -4.97 19.05
N TYR A 259 -0.69 -5.53 18.02
CA TYR A 259 -2.10 -5.93 18.02
C TYR A 259 -2.31 -7.42 17.75
N SER A 260 -1.23 -8.18 17.51
CA SER A 260 -1.27 -9.57 17.06
C SER A 260 -2.27 -9.80 15.91
N ALA A 261 -2.40 -8.82 15.02
CA ALA A 261 -3.34 -8.86 13.91
C ALA A 261 -2.66 -9.33 12.63
N VAL A 262 -3.16 -10.44 12.10
CA VAL A 262 -2.77 -10.97 10.81
C VAL A 262 -3.39 -10.15 9.66
N PHE A 263 -2.64 -9.96 8.58
CA PHE A 263 -3.14 -9.35 7.35
C PHE A 263 -2.68 -10.12 6.11
N HIS A 264 -3.48 -10.07 5.05
CA HIS A 264 -3.17 -10.64 3.75
C HIS A 264 -3.90 -9.90 2.63
N TYR A 265 -3.09 -9.34 1.73
CA TYR A 265 -3.50 -8.72 0.48
C TYR A 265 -2.86 -9.45 -0.69
N ARG A 266 -3.63 -9.80 -1.70
CA ARG A 266 -3.13 -10.30 -2.98
C ARG A 266 -3.11 -9.18 -4.00
N ILE A 267 -1.93 -8.86 -4.54
CA ILE A 267 -1.70 -7.73 -5.43
C ILE A 267 -1.46 -8.23 -6.85
N TYR A 268 -2.23 -7.73 -7.81
CA TYR A 268 -2.13 -8.07 -9.24
C TYR A 268 -1.47 -6.95 -10.06
N SER A 269 -1.50 -5.71 -9.56
CA SER A 269 -0.98 -4.54 -10.25
C SER A 269 0.47 -4.25 -9.86
N ARG A 270 1.38 -4.27 -10.85
CA ARG A 270 2.79 -3.90 -10.66
C ARG A 270 2.96 -2.46 -10.18
N GLU A 271 2.10 -1.56 -10.65
CA GLU A 271 2.13 -0.15 -10.24
C GLU A 271 1.71 -0.01 -8.77
N LEU A 272 0.61 -0.66 -8.38
CA LEU A 272 0.18 -0.69 -6.98
C LEU A 272 1.26 -1.28 -6.09
N PHE A 273 1.92 -2.36 -6.51
CA PHE A 273 3.04 -2.93 -5.79
C PHE A 273 4.17 -1.91 -5.56
N SER A 274 4.50 -1.10 -6.56
CA SER A 274 5.48 -0.03 -6.38
C SER A 274 5.06 1.01 -5.33
N HIS A 275 3.78 1.35 -5.24
CA HIS A 275 3.27 2.25 -4.19
C HIS A 275 3.38 1.61 -2.80
N ILE A 276 3.08 0.31 -2.69
CA ILE A 276 3.23 -0.46 -1.43
C ILE A 276 4.70 -0.47 -0.98
N ILE A 277 5.65 -0.72 -1.89
CA ILE A 277 7.08 -0.66 -1.58
C ILE A 277 7.49 0.74 -1.08
N ASN A 278 6.91 1.81 -1.61
CA ASN A 278 7.17 3.15 -1.12
C ASN A 278 6.59 3.37 0.29
N GLN A 279 5.34 2.93 0.53
CA GLN A 279 4.71 2.99 1.87
C GLN A 279 5.48 2.20 2.92
N LEU A 280 6.06 1.04 2.56
CA LEU A 280 6.86 0.24 3.50
C LEU A 280 8.10 0.95 4.06
N ARG A 281 8.52 2.06 3.45
CA ARG A 281 9.65 2.88 3.93
C ARG A 281 9.25 3.80 5.09
N THR A 282 7.95 4.01 5.31
CA THR A 282 7.41 4.89 6.34
C THR A 282 6.90 4.13 7.56
N VAL A 283 6.97 2.79 7.56
CA VAL A 283 6.52 1.93 8.66
C VAL A 283 7.65 1.11 9.26
N LYS A 284 7.57 0.87 10.57
CA LYS A 284 8.52 0.00 11.29
C LYS A 284 8.34 -1.43 10.84
N ARG A 285 9.46 -2.16 10.76
CA ARG A 285 9.50 -3.58 10.42
C ARG A 285 10.44 -4.31 11.37
N TYR A 286 10.06 -5.53 11.73
CA TYR A 286 10.82 -6.42 12.59
C TYR A 286 10.86 -7.81 11.95
N HIS A 287 12.05 -8.39 11.81
CA HIS A 287 12.21 -9.77 11.34
C HIS A 287 12.27 -10.70 12.56
N ALA A 288 11.25 -11.53 12.73
CA ALA A 288 11.21 -12.51 13.81
C ALA A 288 12.14 -13.71 13.54
N TRP A 289 12.20 -14.14 12.28
CA TRP A 289 13.15 -15.16 11.79
C TRP A 289 13.23 -15.15 10.25
N HIS A 290 14.38 -15.54 9.70
CA HIS A 290 14.62 -15.67 8.26
C HIS A 290 14.51 -17.13 7.82
N ARG A 291 13.71 -17.39 6.79
CA ARG A 291 13.71 -18.70 6.11
C ARG A 291 15.10 -18.91 5.49
N GLU A 292 15.91 -19.82 6.02
CA GLU A 292 17.11 -20.27 5.32
C GLU A 292 16.66 -20.82 3.97
N LYS A 293 17.10 -20.19 2.87
CA LYS A 293 16.93 -20.78 1.55
C LYS A 293 17.74 -22.07 1.56
N GLN A 294 17.06 -23.22 1.62
CA GLN A 294 17.69 -24.48 1.26
C GLN A 294 18.17 -24.33 -0.19
N GLY A 295 19.48 -24.29 -0.36
CA GLY A 295 20.11 -24.28 -1.68
C GLY A 295 19.72 -25.53 -2.44
N GLU A 296 19.48 -25.35 -3.75
CA GLU A 296 19.39 -26.42 -4.73
C GLU A 296 20.64 -27.30 -4.74
#